data_AF-B1I5P3-F1
#
_entry.id   AF-B1I5P3-F1
#
_cell.length_a   1.000
_cell.length_b   1.000
_cell.length_c   1.000
_cell.angle_alpha   90.00
_cell.angle_beta   90.00
_cell.angle_gamma   90.00
#
_symmetry.space_group_name_H-M   'P 1'
#
loop_
_entity.id
_entity.type
_entity.pdbx_description
1 polymer ?
#
loop_
_entity_poly.entity_id
_entity_poly.type
_entity_poly.pdbx_seq_one_letter_code
_entity_poly.pdbx_strand_id
1 'polypeptide(L)'
;MAQKRAPSGQFKNPQKQVNIIQVQLDLRHSTGNFWIDNGLVYLVNELGQGTYPVDNILALVQERLLQKTGNVGQYFDEVTGELKNYDKVTWVYPTGFFIKVVDAPPKKKVNGKEYPLSPPHPRLEFLFSKTKKQCNICGAQASATDAKMWMFPFIVAPDKFGSFYSRGKRGINLCPRCAVAGTAGYLTWLWVAQGRTALHFFLFHSDLAEISRLQKEVIQPLALSGSRGGNIVLPFYGPYLHETTMALLLKLFAHVQSSDQIPEEGRMLLASLLGADETLPPAPLTLYAITGNPGQAFNMQLFREFSRLHALYRLYQDWLEVVPAENPQQTLINVFRQFQVREGNQYNTLWREKISWAVLEFDDPLPSVEAFLFEARAKEKNLPPLFQGTEAVLSYYAKEVLHVDENLLKVLKGFGYTLGTEAQKSNEMGLLYALRNAKNLEEFLRVLNDIQFRLEITVPERLVEIGQGERIAGSPWLRVKTLLSIYAMNSYLRAARGSRTEEGGNVYEQPATE
;
A
#
# COMPACT_ATOMS: atom_id res chain seq x y z
N MET A 1 10.71 -77.60 42.07
CA MET A 1 11.14 -77.08 40.76
C MET A 1 10.37 -75.80 40.47
N ALA A 2 10.98 -74.62 40.66
CA ALA A 2 10.59 -73.35 40.04
C ALA A 2 11.44 -72.20 40.59
N GLN A 3 12.47 -71.78 39.85
CA GLN A 3 13.07 -70.44 39.93
C GLN A 3 13.71 -70.11 38.58
N LYS A 4 13.18 -69.13 37.85
CA LYS A 4 13.85 -68.38 36.77
C LYS A 4 13.28 -66.95 36.79
N ARG A 5 14.03 -66.00 37.36
CA ARG A 5 14.96 -65.05 36.70
C ARG A 5 14.26 -63.96 35.89
N ALA A 6 14.38 -62.73 36.41
CA ALA A 6 14.01 -61.47 35.79
C ALA A 6 14.86 -61.15 34.54
N PRO A 7 14.37 -60.36 33.57
CA PRO A 7 15.18 -59.80 32.52
C PRO A 7 15.75 -58.43 32.92
N SER A 8 17.09 -58.37 32.90
CA SER A 8 17.93 -57.18 32.94
C SER A 8 17.74 -56.28 31.72
N GLY A 9 17.76 -54.97 31.95
CA GLY A 9 17.53 -53.94 30.95
C GLY A 9 18.57 -53.84 29.83
N GLN A 10 18.16 -53.13 28.78
CA GLN A 10 19.03 -52.33 27.93
C GLN A 10 18.22 -51.09 27.49
N PHE A 11 18.51 -49.96 28.14
CA PHE A 11 18.16 -48.64 27.64
C PHE A 11 18.94 -48.40 26.34
N LYS A 12 18.29 -48.63 25.20
CA LYS A 12 18.76 -48.08 23.92
C LYS A 12 18.49 -46.59 23.96
N ASN A 13 19.51 -45.81 24.34
CA ASN A 13 19.58 -44.39 24.04
C ASN A 13 19.65 -44.26 22.51
N PRO A 14 18.62 -43.78 21.79
CA PRO A 14 18.80 -43.39 20.42
C PRO A 14 19.45 -42.01 20.48
N GLN A 15 20.77 -41.96 20.34
CA GLN A 15 21.41 -40.77 19.79
C GLN A 15 20.74 -40.50 18.44
N LYS A 16 19.73 -39.63 18.44
CA LYS A 16 19.15 -39.05 17.24
C LYS A 16 20.33 -38.39 16.52
N GLN A 17 20.83 -39.04 15.46
CA GLN A 17 21.59 -38.33 14.44
C GLN A 17 20.70 -37.18 13.95
N VAL A 18 21.01 -35.97 14.40
CA VAL A 18 20.37 -34.76 13.92
C VAL A 18 20.88 -34.60 12.50
N ASN A 19 20.10 -35.03 11.51
CA ASN A 19 20.38 -34.72 10.12
C ASN A 19 20.32 -33.19 9.99
N ILE A 20 21.49 -32.56 9.96
CA ILE A 20 21.61 -31.11 9.77
C ILE A 20 21.23 -30.82 8.32
N ILE A 21 20.06 -30.23 8.10
CA ILE A 21 19.60 -29.83 6.78
C ILE A 21 20.31 -28.52 6.42
N GLN A 22 20.98 -28.52 5.27
CA GLN A 22 21.72 -27.37 4.74
C GLN A 22 20.92 -26.67 3.64
N VAL A 23 21.04 -25.36 3.56
CA VAL A 23 20.41 -24.51 2.54
C VAL A 23 21.47 -23.68 1.84
N GLN A 24 21.44 -23.69 0.50
CA GLN A 24 22.21 -22.75 -0.31
C GLN A 24 21.43 -21.44 -0.47
N LEU A 25 22.06 -20.34 -0.07
CA LEU A 25 21.61 -18.98 -0.28
C LEU A 25 22.43 -18.34 -1.39
N ASP A 26 21.76 -17.86 -2.43
CA ASP A 26 22.36 -17.21 -3.59
C ASP A 26 21.32 -16.35 -4.32
N LEU A 27 21.79 -15.37 -5.09
CA LEU A 27 20.96 -14.47 -5.90
C LEU A 27 20.80 -14.94 -7.35
N ARG A 28 21.31 -16.13 -7.72
CA ARG A 28 21.27 -16.64 -9.09
C ARG A 28 19.99 -17.42 -9.38
N HIS A 29 19.39 -18.02 -8.36
CA HIS A 29 18.19 -18.86 -8.52
C HIS A 29 16.95 -18.19 -7.93
N SER A 30 16.34 -17.28 -8.70
CA SER A 30 15.01 -16.74 -8.36
C SER A 30 13.97 -17.84 -8.27
N THR A 31 13.00 -17.67 -7.37
CA THR A 31 11.83 -18.53 -7.27
C THR A 31 10.64 -18.01 -8.07
N GLY A 32 10.70 -16.74 -8.52
CA GLY A 32 9.61 -16.06 -9.20
C GLY A 32 8.44 -15.70 -8.28
N ASN A 33 8.56 -15.92 -6.97
CA ASN A 33 7.52 -15.60 -6.00
C ASN A 33 7.94 -14.40 -5.16
N PHE A 34 7.17 -13.31 -5.24
CA PHE A 34 7.54 -12.04 -4.64
C PHE A 34 7.86 -12.11 -3.15
N TRP A 35 7.12 -12.91 -2.38
CA TRP A 35 7.32 -13.05 -0.94
C TRP A 35 8.60 -13.83 -0.61
N ILE A 36 8.79 -14.97 -1.28
CA ILE A 36 9.92 -15.86 -1.05
C ILE A 36 11.21 -15.22 -1.55
N ASP A 37 11.19 -14.56 -2.70
CA ASP A 37 12.35 -13.87 -3.27
C ASP A 37 12.81 -12.70 -2.39
N ASN A 38 11.88 -11.90 -1.85
CA ASN A 38 12.22 -10.85 -0.90
C ASN A 38 12.90 -11.40 0.35
N GLY A 39 12.35 -12.47 0.94
CA GLY A 39 12.95 -13.09 2.11
C GLY A 39 14.29 -13.79 1.81
N LEU A 40 14.47 -14.35 0.62
CA LEU A 40 15.76 -14.87 0.17
C LEU A 40 16.81 -13.75 0.10
N VAL A 41 16.44 -12.62 -0.49
CA VAL A 41 17.30 -11.44 -0.59
C VAL A 41 17.68 -10.93 0.80
N TYR A 42 16.73 -10.84 1.72
CA TYR A 42 17.00 -10.48 3.12
C TYR A 42 18.06 -11.40 3.73
N LEU A 43 17.88 -12.72 3.59
CA LEU A 43 18.83 -13.69 4.12
C LEU A 43 20.23 -13.55 3.50
N VAL A 44 20.33 -13.32 2.20
CA VAL A 44 21.62 -13.09 1.53
C VAL A 44 22.25 -11.78 1.98
N ASN A 45 21.45 -10.73 2.19
CA ASN A 45 21.93 -9.44 2.67
C ASN A 45 22.51 -9.52 4.08
N GLU A 46 21.92 -10.34 4.96
CA GLU A 46 22.36 -10.51 6.35
C GLU A 46 23.50 -11.53 6.50
N LEU A 47 23.44 -12.67 5.81
CA LEU A 47 24.37 -13.78 6.00
C LEU A 47 25.48 -13.85 4.94
N GLY A 48 25.28 -13.22 3.79
CA GLY A 48 26.06 -13.46 2.58
C GLY A 48 25.55 -14.66 1.77
N GLN A 49 26.14 -14.84 0.59
CA GLN A 49 25.89 -16.04 -0.23
C GLN A 49 26.71 -17.21 0.32
N GLY A 50 26.10 -18.39 0.43
CA GLY A 50 26.76 -19.55 1.03
C GLY A 50 25.80 -20.67 1.41
N THR A 51 26.36 -21.71 2.03
CA THR A 51 25.60 -22.85 2.56
C THR A 51 25.48 -22.72 4.07
N TYR A 52 24.26 -22.76 4.61
CA TYR A 52 24.02 -22.62 6.04
C TYR A 52 23.04 -23.68 6.56
N PRO A 53 23.20 -24.15 7.81
CA PRO A 53 22.21 -24.98 8.48
C PRO A 53 20.87 -24.25 8.61
N VAL A 54 19.76 -24.95 8.33
CA VAL A 54 18.40 -24.39 8.47
C VAL A 54 18.14 -23.81 9.86
N ASP A 55 18.57 -24.53 10.90
CA ASP A 55 18.34 -24.11 12.29
C ASP A 55 19.07 -22.80 12.63
N ASN A 56 20.25 -22.57 12.05
CA ASN A 56 20.99 -21.33 12.24
C ASN A 56 20.29 -20.15 11.56
N ILE A 57 19.81 -20.35 10.32
CA ILE A 57 19.03 -19.33 9.61
C ILE A 57 17.75 -19.02 10.39
N LEU A 58 17.05 -20.05 10.86
CA LEU A 58 15.80 -19.88 11.58
C LEU A 58 15.99 -19.17 12.92
N ALA A 59 17.08 -19.48 13.65
CA ALA A 59 17.44 -18.78 14.88
C ALA A 59 17.65 -17.28 14.64
N LEU A 60 18.40 -16.91 13.58
CA LEU A 60 18.59 -15.51 13.18
C LEU A 60 17.26 -14.83 12.86
N VAL A 61 16.43 -15.44 12.02
CA VAL A 61 15.13 -14.86 11.62
C VAL A 61 14.22 -14.70 12.83
N GLN A 62 14.20 -15.69 13.73
CA GLN A 62 13.41 -15.63 14.96
C GLN A 62 13.90 -14.51 15.89
N GLU A 63 15.21 -14.33 16.05
CA GLU A 63 15.77 -13.23 16.83
C GLU A 63 15.30 -11.87 16.31
N ARG A 64 15.32 -11.68 14.98
CA ARG A 64 14.87 -10.44 14.32
C ARG A 64 13.36 -10.22 14.40
N LEU A 65 12.57 -11.29 14.49
CA LEU A 65 11.11 -11.24 14.57
C LEU A 65 10.58 -11.17 16.00
N LEU A 66 11.44 -11.24 17.03
CA LEU A 66 11.05 -11.13 18.43
C LEU A 66 11.45 -9.79 19.02
N GLN A 67 10.59 -9.28 19.90
CA GLN A 67 10.86 -8.09 20.69
C GLN A 67 10.45 -8.30 22.15
N LYS A 68 11.20 -7.66 23.06
CA LYS A 68 10.80 -7.58 24.47
C LYS A 68 9.59 -6.67 24.62
N THR A 69 8.62 -7.08 25.40
CA THR A 69 7.38 -6.29 25.63
C THR A 69 7.51 -5.25 26.73
N GLY A 70 8.58 -5.31 27.53
CA GLY A 70 8.71 -4.54 28.79
C GLY A 70 7.86 -5.09 29.95
N ASN A 71 7.02 -6.11 29.71
CA ASN A 71 6.22 -6.74 30.75
C ASN A 71 6.95 -7.97 31.33
N VAL A 72 6.71 -8.24 32.62
CA VAL A 72 7.26 -9.40 33.32
C VAL A 72 6.18 -10.49 33.43
N GLY A 73 6.58 -11.74 33.20
CA GLY A 73 5.78 -12.94 33.45
C GLY A 73 6.35 -13.74 34.62
N GLN A 74 5.56 -14.70 35.12
CA GLN A 74 5.98 -15.64 36.17
C GLN A 74 5.85 -17.07 35.68
N TYR A 75 6.82 -17.91 36.03
CA TYR A 75 6.77 -19.35 35.87
C TYR A 75 7.17 -20.03 37.18
N PHE A 76 6.69 -21.25 37.40
CA PHE A 76 7.04 -22.04 38.58
C PHE A 76 8.20 -22.98 38.24
N ASP A 77 9.35 -22.76 38.88
CA ASP A 77 10.52 -23.60 38.71
C ASP A 77 10.43 -24.81 39.66
N GLU A 78 10.24 -26.01 39.11
CA GLU A 78 10.12 -27.22 39.93
C GLU A 78 11.43 -27.63 40.61
N VAL A 79 12.58 -27.16 40.11
CA VAL A 79 13.88 -27.48 40.71
C VAL A 79 14.08 -26.68 41.98
N THR A 80 13.72 -25.39 41.96
CA THR A 80 13.86 -24.52 43.14
C THR A 80 12.60 -24.47 44.00
N GLY A 81 11.45 -24.90 43.47
CA GLY A 81 10.15 -24.82 44.16
C GLY A 81 9.60 -23.39 44.26
N GLU A 82 10.12 -22.46 43.47
CA GLU A 82 9.85 -21.02 43.57
C GLU A 82 9.26 -20.44 42.28
N LEU A 83 8.54 -19.32 42.42
CA LEU A 83 8.09 -18.52 41.28
C LEU A 83 9.21 -17.61 40.80
N LYS A 84 9.61 -17.78 39.54
CA LYS A 84 10.63 -16.95 38.89
C LYS A 84 10.01 -16.01 37.87
N ASN A 85 10.56 -14.80 37.83
CA ASN A 85 10.18 -13.76 36.89
C ASN A 85 10.95 -13.91 35.57
N TYR A 86 10.32 -13.56 34.45
CA TYR A 86 10.97 -13.50 33.14
C TYR A 86 10.44 -12.34 32.30
N ASP A 87 11.27 -11.81 31.40
CA ASP A 87 10.87 -10.81 30.42
C ASP A 87 9.96 -11.45 29.36
N LYS A 88 8.73 -10.93 29.20
CA LYS A 88 7.84 -11.41 28.13
C LYS A 88 8.34 -10.94 26.78
N VAL A 89 8.53 -11.89 25.87
CA VAL A 89 8.83 -11.65 24.45
C VAL A 89 7.59 -11.89 23.60
N THR A 90 7.47 -11.15 22.51
CA THR A 90 6.39 -11.30 21.52
C THR A 90 6.93 -11.13 20.11
N TRP A 91 6.19 -11.61 19.12
CA TRP A 91 6.42 -11.28 17.72
C TRP A 91 6.35 -9.77 17.50
N VAL A 92 7.29 -9.23 16.72
CA VAL A 92 7.32 -7.82 16.30
C VAL A 92 6.01 -7.46 15.61
N TYR A 93 5.51 -6.26 15.88
CA TYR A 93 4.33 -5.73 15.19
C TYR A 93 4.73 -5.31 13.77
N PRO A 94 3.94 -5.65 12.73
CA PRO A 94 2.65 -6.36 12.74
C PRO A 94 2.74 -7.88 12.50
N THR A 95 3.94 -8.45 12.39
CA THR A 95 4.16 -9.90 12.15
C THR A 95 3.39 -10.80 13.12
N GLY A 96 3.20 -10.35 14.36
CA GLY A 96 2.37 -11.04 15.35
C GLY A 96 0.91 -11.26 14.96
N PHE A 97 0.37 -10.64 13.90
CA PHE A 97 -0.95 -10.99 13.35
C PHE A 97 -0.95 -12.25 12.48
N PHE A 98 0.20 -12.64 11.96
CA PHE A 98 0.39 -13.81 11.09
C PHE A 98 1.05 -14.97 11.82
N ILE A 99 1.97 -14.65 12.73
CA ILE A 99 2.70 -15.64 13.53
C ILE A 99 2.10 -15.68 14.94
N LYS A 100 1.46 -16.80 15.27
CA LYS A 100 0.85 -17.07 16.59
C LYS A 100 1.50 -18.21 17.34
N VAL A 101 2.62 -18.72 16.81
CA VAL A 101 3.30 -19.86 17.41
C VAL A 101 3.97 -19.41 18.70
N VAL A 102 3.50 -19.94 19.82
CA VAL A 102 4.13 -19.83 21.14
C VAL A 102 4.08 -21.23 21.72
N ASP A 103 5.18 -21.67 22.31
CA ASP A 103 5.14 -22.93 23.05
C ASP A 103 4.10 -22.85 24.18
N ALA A 104 3.59 -24.01 24.57
CA ALA A 104 2.61 -24.15 25.64
C ALA A 104 3.22 -25.04 26.72
N PRO A 105 4.15 -24.52 27.55
CA PRO A 105 4.74 -25.31 28.61
C PRO A 105 3.65 -25.81 29.56
N PRO A 106 3.81 -27.02 30.13
CA PRO A 106 2.85 -27.56 31.10
C PRO A 106 2.63 -26.57 32.24
N LYS A 107 1.43 -26.58 32.82
CA LYS A 107 1.06 -25.67 33.92
C LYS A 107 0.83 -26.44 35.20
N LYS A 108 1.13 -25.81 36.33
CA LYS A 108 0.89 -26.35 37.68
C LYS A 108 0.12 -25.32 38.50
N LYS A 109 -0.85 -25.81 39.28
CA LYS A 109 -1.57 -24.97 40.25
C LYS A 109 -0.72 -24.79 41.51
N VAL A 110 -0.42 -23.53 41.84
CA VAL A 110 0.26 -23.14 43.07
C VAL A 110 -0.60 -22.06 43.72
N ASN A 111 -1.04 -22.28 44.96
CA ASN A 111 -1.91 -21.36 45.72
C ASN A 111 -3.17 -20.93 44.95
N GLY A 112 -3.83 -21.87 44.27
CA GLY A 112 -5.06 -21.62 43.52
C GLY A 112 -4.89 -20.94 42.15
N LYS A 113 -3.67 -20.52 41.77
CA LYS A 113 -3.37 -19.91 40.47
C LYS A 113 -2.48 -20.82 39.62
N GLU A 114 -2.73 -20.87 38.32
CA GLU A 114 -1.95 -21.68 37.38
C GLU A 114 -0.72 -20.91 36.88
N TYR A 115 0.44 -21.55 36.98
CA TYR A 115 1.70 -21.04 36.45
C TYR A 115 2.31 -22.04 35.46
N PRO A 116 2.89 -21.58 34.34
CA PRO A 116 3.66 -22.45 33.47
C PRO A 116 4.93 -22.93 34.20
N LEU A 117 5.41 -24.14 33.86
CA LEU A 117 6.61 -24.74 34.47
C LEU A 117 7.93 -24.23 33.89
N SER A 118 7.86 -23.54 32.75
CA SER A 118 8.97 -22.82 32.15
C SER A 118 8.43 -21.54 31.49
N PRO A 119 9.26 -20.54 31.21
CA PRO A 119 8.79 -19.38 30.45
C PRO A 119 8.29 -19.84 29.08
N PRO A 120 7.11 -19.39 28.62
CA PRO A 120 6.68 -19.61 27.24
C PRO A 120 7.55 -18.78 26.30
N HIS A 121 8.15 -19.43 25.30
CA HIS A 121 8.93 -18.85 24.24
C HIS A 121 8.23 -19.02 22.88
N PRO A 122 8.01 -17.91 22.15
CA PRO A 122 7.69 -18.01 20.74
C PRO A 122 8.83 -18.70 19.99
N ARG A 123 8.54 -19.86 19.40
CA ARG A 123 9.53 -20.69 18.69
C ARG A 123 8.98 -21.17 17.36
N LEU A 124 9.76 -20.96 16.30
CA LEU A 124 9.52 -21.53 14.99
C LEU A 124 10.28 -22.84 14.85
N GLU A 125 9.62 -23.84 14.29
CA GLU A 125 10.23 -25.14 13.99
C GLU A 125 9.74 -25.65 12.64
N PHE A 126 10.67 -26.10 11.81
CA PHE A 126 10.37 -26.78 10.56
C PHE A 126 10.37 -28.29 10.76
N LEU A 127 9.37 -28.96 10.19
CA LEU A 127 9.26 -30.42 10.19
C LEU A 127 9.39 -30.94 8.77
N PHE A 128 10.63 -31.16 8.34
CA PHE A 128 10.88 -31.68 7.00
C PHE A 128 10.64 -33.18 6.93
N SER A 129 9.93 -33.59 5.87
CA SER A 129 9.72 -34.98 5.54
C SER A 129 11.04 -35.68 5.18
N LYS A 130 11.14 -36.96 5.54
CA LYS A 130 12.30 -37.80 5.16
C LYS A 130 12.31 -38.12 3.67
N THR A 131 11.15 -38.12 3.03
CA THR A 131 10.99 -38.35 1.60
C THR A 131 11.17 -37.04 0.84
N LYS A 132 11.92 -37.08 -0.26
CA LYS A 132 12.05 -35.91 -1.13
C LYS A 132 10.72 -35.69 -1.86
N LYS A 133 10.28 -34.44 -1.89
CA LYS A 133 9.10 -33.98 -2.64
C LYS A 133 9.49 -32.77 -3.48
N GLN A 134 8.67 -32.48 -4.48
CA GLN A 134 8.80 -31.27 -5.28
C GLN A 134 8.34 -30.05 -4.46
N CYS A 135 9.17 -29.01 -4.41
CA CYS A 135 8.77 -27.71 -3.90
C CYS A 135 7.72 -27.09 -4.84
N ASN A 136 6.62 -26.61 -4.28
CA ASN A 136 5.55 -25.98 -5.07
C ASN A 136 5.88 -24.53 -5.49
N ILE A 137 6.93 -23.94 -4.93
CA ILE A 137 7.40 -22.60 -5.30
C ILE A 137 8.52 -22.70 -6.34
N CYS A 138 9.68 -23.24 -5.97
CA CYS A 138 10.85 -23.25 -6.85
C CYS A 138 11.02 -24.52 -7.70
N GLY A 139 10.14 -25.52 -7.56
CA GLY A 139 10.21 -26.77 -8.33
C GLY A 139 11.31 -27.76 -7.90
N ALA A 140 12.21 -27.41 -6.98
CA ALA A 140 13.31 -28.27 -6.54
C ALA A 140 12.83 -29.54 -5.80
N GLN A 141 13.55 -30.66 -6.01
CA GLN A 141 13.31 -31.92 -5.30
C GLN A 141 14.13 -32.00 -4.01
N ALA A 142 13.49 -31.84 -2.86
CA ALA A 142 14.16 -31.81 -1.56
C ALA A 142 13.27 -32.36 -0.43
N SER A 143 13.83 -32.56 0.75
CA SER A 143 13.05 -32.80 1.96
C SER A 143 12.11 -31.62 2.19
N ALA A 144 10.81 -31.82 2.09
CA ALA A 144 9.84 -30.72 2.11
C ALA A 144 9.04 -30.68 3.41
N THR A 145 8.60 -29.49 3.80
CA THR A 145 7.63 -29.24 4.88
C THR A 145 6.31 -28.78 4.28
N ASP A 146 5.20 -29.04 4.96
CA ASP A 146 3.94 -28.39 4.63
C ASP A 146 4.03 -26.91 5.01
N ALA A 147 3.62 -26.04 4.08
CA ALA A 147 3.62 -24.60 4.26
C ALA A 147 2.65 -24.24 5.39
N LYS A 148 3.09 -23.34 6.27
CA LYS A 148 2.25 -22.71 7.30
C LYS A 148 2.11 -21.23 6.98
N MET A 149 1.06 -20.60 7.52
CA MET A 149 0.80 -19.17 7.29
C MET A 149 1.99 -18.29 7.68
N TRP A 150 2.71 -18.64 8.75
CA TRP A 150 3.94 -17.94 9.17
C TRP A 150 5.16 -18.20 8.27
N MET A 151 5.07 -19.08 7.28
CA MET A 151 6.08 -19.24 6.23
C MET A 151 5.65 -18.52 4.95
N PHE A 152 4.36 -18.53 4.64
CA PHE A 152 3.82 -17.88 3.46
C PHE A 152 2.39 -17.39 3.79
N PRO A 153 2.19 -16.09 4.05
CA PRO A 153 0.93 -15.57 4.63
C PRO A 153 -0.28 -15.70 3.71
N PHE A 154 -0.06 -15.93 2.42
CA PHE A 154 -1.11 -16.03 1.40
C PHE A 154 -1.67 -17.44 1.23
N ILE A 155 -1.23 -18.40 2.04
CA ILE A 155 -1.79 -19.76 2.02
C ILE A 155 -2.97 -19.85 2.97
N VAL A 156 -3.96 -20.64 2.54
CA VAL A 156 -5.03 -21.09 3.41
C VAL A 156 -4.97 -22.60 3.53
N ALA A 157 -5.14 -23.12 4.74
CA ALA A 157 -5.06 -24.55 4.96
C ALA A 157 -6.12 -25.29 4.08
N PRO A 158 -5.75 -26.36 3.35
CA PRO A 158 -6.64 -27.01 2.37
C PRO A 158 -7.96 -27.52 2.96
N ASP A 159 -7.94 -27.91 4.23
CA ASP A 159 -9.12 -28.33 5.02
C ASP A 159 -10.14 -27.20 5.20
N LYS A 160 -9.72 -25.94 5.09
CA LYS A 160 -10.60 -24.77 5.22
C LYS A 160 -11.16 -24.27 3.88
N PHE A 161 -10.50 -24.56 2.75
CA PHE A 161 -10.87 -24.05 1.42
C PHE A 161 -10.55 -25.05 0.29
N GLY A 162 -11.05 -26.28 0.40
CA GLY A 162 -10.81 -27.35 -0.58
C GLY A 162 -11.32 -27.04 -2.00
N SER A 163 -12.19 -26.04 -2.18
CA SER A 163 -12.77 -25.61 -3.45
C SER A 163 -11.88 -24.64 -4.27
N PHE A 164 -10.95 -23.91 -3.63
CA PHE A 164 -10.10 -22.92 -4.32
C PHE A 164 -8.86 -23.54 -4.96
N TYR A 165 -8.44 -24.72 -4.48
CA TYR A 165 -7.29 -25.41 -5.03
C TYR A 165 -7.71 -26.24 -6.25
N SER A 166 -7.76 -25.60 -7.42
CA SER A 166 -8.12 -26.21 -8.72
C SER A 166 -7.26 -27.43 -9.11
N ARG A 167 -6.13 -27.66 -8.41
CA ARG A 167 -5.27 -28.86 -8.52
C ARG A 167 -4.85 -29.49 -7.18
N GLY A 168 -5.49 -29.16 -6.06
CA GLY A 168 -4.91 -29.45 -4.74
C GLY A 168 -5.89 -29.71 -3.59
N LYS A 169 -6.36 -30.95 -3.46
CA LYS A 169 -6.68 -31.51 -2.13
C LYS A 169 -5.44 -31.65 -1.22
N ARG A 170 -4.25 -31.26 -1.72
CA ARG A 170 -2.95 -31.36 -1.05
C ARG A 170 -2.44 -29.95 -0.72
N GLY A 171 -1.85 -29.79 0.47
CA GLY A 171 -1.21 -28.55 0.88
C GLY A 171 0.00 -28.18 0.01
N ILE A 172 0.54 -26.98 0.26
CA ILE A 172 1.72 -26.47 -0.42
C ILE A 172 2.96 -27.05 0.27
N ASN A 173 3.83 -27.72 -0.48
CA ASN A 173 5.11 -28.21 0.00
C ASN A 173 6.21 -27.18 -0.27
N LEU A 174 7.00 -26.85 0.75
CA LEU A 174 8.15 -25.98 0.65
C LEU A 174 9.44 -26.77 0.88
N CYS A 175 10.42 -26.58 0.00
CA CYS A 175 11.79 -27.03 0.29
C CYS A 175 12.41 -26.16 1.40
N PRO A 176 13.54 -26.59 2.00
CA PRO A 176 14.13 -25.87 3.12
C PRO A 176 14.50 -24.42 2.77
N ARG A 177 15.00 -24.17 1.55
CA ARG A 177 15.32 -22.82 1.04
C ARG A 177 14.09 -21.92 1.00
N CYS A 178 13.00 -22.36 0.38
CA CYS A 178 11.77 -21.57 0.31
C CYS A 178 11.11 -21.41 1.68
N ALA A 179 11.22 -22.40 2.57
CA ALA A 179 10.64 -22.33 3.91
C ALA A 179 11.32 -21.24 4.76
N VAL A 180 12.67 -21.23 4.82
CA VAL A 180 13.41 -20.19 5.55
C VAL A 180 13.25 -18.81 4.93
N ALA A 181 13.29 -18.73 3.59
CA ALA A 181 13.10 -17.48 2.87
C ALA A 181 11.68 -16.93 3.08
N GLY A 182 10.64 -17.78 3.04
CA GLY A 182 9.28 -17.35 3.32
C GLY A 182 9.10 -16.79 4.73
N THR A 183 9.73 -17.38 5.73
CA THR A 183 9.72 -16.80 7.09
C THR A 183 10.46 -15.47 7.16
N ALA A 184 11.56 -15.31 6.43
CA ALA A 184 12.29 -14.05 6.35
C ALA A 184 11.54 -12.94 5.60
N GLY A 185 10.51 -13.27 4.78
CA GLY A 185 9.72 -12.28 4.04
C GLY A 185 9.08 -11.20 4.92
N TYR A 186 8.70 -11.52 6.16
CA TYR A 186 8.15 -10.56 7.13
C TYR A 186 9.12 -9.44 7.53
N LEU A 187 10.41 -9.57 7.22
CA LEU A 187 11.45 -8.59 7.56
C LEU A 187 11.69 -7.57 6.43
N THR A 188 10.94 -7.66 5.33
CA THR A 188 11.23 -6.93 4.07
C THR A 188 10.18 -5.91 3.65
N TRP A 189 8.97 -5.99 4.20
CA TRP A 189 7.88 -5.11 3.81
C TRP A 189 8.01 -3.69 4.36
N LEU A 190 7.51 -2.72 3.61
CA LEU A 190 7.09 -1.44 4.18
C LEU A 190 5.63 -1.56 4.64
N TRP A 191 5.27 -0.92 5.74
CA TRP A 191 3.92 -0.99 6.27
C TRP A 191 3.52 0.27 7.03
N VAL A 192 2.21 0.55 7.00
CA VAL A 192 1.58 1.67 7.72
C VAL A 192 0.28 1.17 8.35
N ALA A 193 0.07 1.54 9.61
CA ALA A 193 -1.13 1.18 10.37
C ALA A 193 -1.93 2.44 10.72
N GLN A 194 -3.24 2.37 10.50
CA GLN A 194 -4.19 3.39 10.95
C GLN A 194 -4.95 2.88 12.18
N GLY A 195 -4.24 2.73 13.29
CA GLY A 195 -4.83 2.20 14.52
C GLY A 195 -5.38 0.77 14.33
N ARG A 196 -6.70 0.60 14.52
CA ARG A 196 -7.38 -0.68 14.32
C ARG A 196 -8.19 -0.77 13.03
N THR A 197 -8.24 0.30 12.23
CA THR A 197 -9.12 0.35 11.05
C THR A 197 -8.48 -0.30 9.85
N ALA A 198 -7.19 -0.06 9.60
CA ALA A 198 -6.49 -0.58 8.43
C ALA A 198 -5.00 -0.79 8.73
N LEU A 199 -4.42 -1.76 8.04
CA LEU A 199 -3.00 -2.06 8.01
C LEU A 199 -2.61 -2.38 6.57
N HIS A 200 -1.68 -1.61 6.03
CA HIS A 200 -1.21 -1.70 4.66
C HIS A 200 0.22 -2.20 4.61
N PHE A 201 0.53 -3.07 3.64
CA PHE A 201 1.86 -3.62 3.39
C PHE A 201 2.26 -3.42 1.94
N PHE A 202 3.55 -3.19 1.71
CA PHE A 202 4.13 -2.92 0.41
C PHE A 202 5.41 -3.74 0.23
N LEU A 203 5.49 -4.47 -0.88
CA LEU A 203 6.61 -5.34 -1.24
C LEU A 203 7.00 -5.08 -2.69
N PHE A 204 8.25 -4.72 -2.91
CA PHE A 204 8.80 -4.53 -4.24
C PHE A 204 9.37 -5.85 -4.78
N HIS A 205 9.24 -6.08 -6.08
CA HIS A 205 9.77 -7.25 -6.74
C HIS A 205 10.35 -6.90 -8.11
N SER A 206 11.47 -7.53 -8.42
CA SER A 206 12.24 -7.47 -9.67
C SER A 206 13.11 -8.74 -9.69
N ASP A 207 14.24 -8.74 -10.40
CA ASP A 207 15.28 -9.75 -10.20
C ASP A 207 15.93 -9.63 -8.81
N LEU A 208 16.56 -10.72 -8.36
CA LEU A 208 17.10 -10.81 -6.99
C LEU A 208 18.24 -9.83 -6.71
N ALA A 209 19.02 -9.46 -7.73
CA ALA A 209 20.13 -8.52 -7.54
C ALA A 209 19.58 -7.11 -7.35
N GLU A 210 18.62 -6.70 -8.18
CA GLU A 210 17.96 -5.40 -8.05
C GLU A 210 17.12 -5.29 -6.78
N ILE A 211 16.40 -6.34 -6.35
CA ILE A 211 15.71 -6.33 -5.04
C ILE A 211 16.74 -6.17 -3.91
N SER A 212 17.89 -6.86 -3.99
CA SER A 212 18.95 -6.75 -2.96
C SER A 212 19.48 -5.34 -2.82
N ARG A 213 19.74 -4.69 -3.95
CA ARG A 213 20.18 -3.29 -4.00
C ARG A 213 19.08 -2.35 -3.53
N LEU A 214 17.85 -2.52 -4.01
CA LEU A 214 16.71 -1.69 -3.61
C LEU A 214 16.48 -1.75 -2.09
N GLN A 215 16.56 -2.95 -1.50
CA GLN A 215 16.42 -3.10 -0.05
C GLN A 215 17.51 -2.35 0.73
N LYS A 216 18.78 -2.45 0.31
CA LYS A 216 19.93 -1.83 0.99
C LYS A 216 20.02 -0.33 0.77
N GLU A 217 19.86 0.10 -0.47
CA GLU A 217 20.18 1.46 -0.93
C GLU A 217 18.96 2.40 -0.81
N VAL A 218 17.73 1.87 -0.77
CA VAL A 218 16.49 2.69 -0.76
C VAL A 218 15.59 2.36 0.43
N ILE A 219 15.19 1.10 0.61
CA ILE A 219 14.15 0.73 1.60
C ILE A 219 14.67 0.84 3.04
N GLN A 220 15.86 0.30 3.33
CA GLN A 220 16.45 0.36 4.66
C GLN A 220 16.70 1.80 5.16
N PRO A 221 17.26 2.73 4.35
CA PRO A 221 17.39 4.12 4.77
C PRO A 221 16.06 4.83 5.05
N LEU A 222 14.99 4.45 4.34
CA LEU A 222 13.65 5.01 4.54
C LEU A 222 12.87 4.37 5.71
N ALA A 223 13.32 3.20 6.18
CA ALA A 223 12.62 2.42 7.18
C ALA A 223 12.82 2.98 8.60
N LEU A 224 11.72 3.27 9.28
CA LEU A 224 11.73 3.65 10.70
C LEU A 224 11.82 2.42 11.61
N SER A 225 12.60 2.55 12.68
CA SER A 225 12.62 1.58 13.77
C SER A 225 11.62 1.94 14.86
N GLY A 226 10.79 0.98 15.30
CA GLY A 226 10.04 1.06 16.56
C GLY A 226 8.77 1.91 16.57
N SER A 227 8.23 2.35 15.43
CA SER A 227 6.98 3.13 15.37
C SER A 227 5.75 2.23 15.35
N ARG A 228 4.73 2.57 16.16
CA ARG A 228 3.42 1.88 16.17
C ARG A 228 2.57 2.18 14.93
N GLY A 229 2.84 3.27 14.23
CA GLY A 229 2.06 3.73 13.07
C GLY A 229 2.57 3.22 11.72
N GLY A 230 3.75 2.62 11.67
CA GLY A 230 4.37 2.22 10.41
C GLY A 230 5.89 2.14 10.53
N ASN A 231 6.53 1.44 9.60
CA ASN A 231 7.97 1.56 9.40
C ASN A 231 8.31 2.56 8.28
N ILE A 232 7.36 3.39 7.83
CA ILE A 232 7.60 4.47 6.86
C ILE A 232 6.69 5.66 7.16
N VAL A 233 7.23 6.88 6.95
CA VAL A 233 6.44 8.12 6.99
C VAL A 233 5.92 8.44 5.60
N LEU A 234 4.60 8.58 5.46
CA LEU A 234 3.95 8.96 4.20
C LEU A 234 3.39 10.38 4.28
N PRO A 235 3.36 11.12 3.15
CA PRO A 235 2.82 12.48 3.13
C PRO A 235 1.32 12.53 3.41
N PHE A 236 0.59 11.45 3.16
CA PHE A 236 -0.78 11.22 3.59
C PHE A 236 -1.03 9.72 3.59
N TYR A 237 -2.08 9.27 4.29
CA TYR A 237 -2.55 7.89 4.26
C TYR A 237 -3.97 7.84 4.83
N GLY A 238 -4.65 6.73 4.62
CA GLY A 238 -6.01 6.53 5.14
C GLY A 238 -6.39 5.05 5.17
N PRO A 239 -7.69 4.75 5.35
CA PRO A 239 -8.13 3.37 5.53
C PRO A 239 -8.08 2.56 4.23
N TYR A 240 -7.91 3.21 3.08
CA TYR A 240 -7.97 2.56 1.78
C TYR A 240 -6.58 2.35 1.14
N LEU A 241 -6.49 1.33 0.28
CA LEU A 241 -5.21 0.86 -0.27
C LEU A 241 -4.62 1.81 -1.32
N HIS A 242 -5.44 2.30 -2.26
CA HIS A 242 -4.93 3.05 -3.40
C HIS A 242 -4.46 4.45 -3.00
N GLU A 243 -5.16 5.14 -2.09
CA GLU A 243 -4.68 6.42 -1.55
C GLU A 243 -3.33 6.28 -0.83
N THR A 244 -3.14 5.20 -0.07
CA THR A 244 -1.90 4.98 0.68
C THR A 244 -0.77 4.55 -0.26
N THR A 245 -1.09 3.76 -1.28
CA THR A 245 -0.16 3.39 -2.36
C THR A 245 0.31 4.63 -3.13
N MET A 246 -0.62 5.52 -3.51
CA MET A 246 -0.30 6.78 -4.18
C MET A 246 0.66 7.62 -3.33
N ALA A 247 0.41 7.74 -2.03
CA ALA A 247 1.30 8.47 -1.13
C ALA A 247 2.72 7.88 -1.06
N LEU A 248 2.83 6.55 -1.03
CA LEU A 248 4.12 5.85 -1.09
C LEU A 248 4.86 6.15 -2.40
N LEU A 249 4.18 6.03 -3.54
CA LEU A 249 4.79 6.27 -4.84
C LEU A 249 5.23 7.72 -5.00
N LEU A 250 4.39 8.70 -4.65
CA LEU A 250 4.77 10.12 -4.69
C LEU A 250 6.00 10.41 -3.82
N LYS A 251 6.11 9.77 -2.65
CA LYS A 251 7.29 9.89 -1.80
C LYS A 251 8.54 9.31 -2.47
N LEU A 252 8.45 8.10 -3.01
CA LEU A 252 9.58 7.46 -3.70
C LEU A 252 10.01 8.26 -4.93
N PHE A 253 9.07 8.77 -5.72
CA PHE A 253 9.36 9.56 -6.91
C PHE A 253 10.06 10.88 -6.57
N ALA A 254 9.69 11.52 -5.47
CA ALA A 254 10.36 12.72 -4.98
C ALA A 254 11.85 12.48 -4.67
N HIS A 255 12.17 11.32 -4.09
CA HIS A 255 13.55 10.94 -3.76
C HIS A 255 14.46 10.78 -4.99
N VAL A 256 13.91 10.54 -6.18
CA VAL A 256 14.72 10.47 -7.42
C VAL A 256 15.37 11.82 -7.73
N GLN A 257 14.62 12.92 -7.56
CA GLN A 257 15.10 14.28 -7.87
C GLN A 257 15.93 14.89 -6.73
N SER A 258 15.52 14.66 -5.49
CA SER A 258 16.18 15.20 -4.31
C SER A 258 15.89 14.32 -3.10
N SER A 259 16.92 13.98 -2.34
CA SER A 259 16.75 13.26 -1.08
C SER A 259 17.82 13.63 -0.07
N ASP A 260 17.37 13.81 1.17
CA ASP A 260 18.18 13.88 2.39
C ASP A 260 18.21 12.54 3.14
N GLN A 261 17.35 11.58 2.77
CA GLN A 261 17.17 10.29 3.46
C GLN A 261 17.86 9.12 2.77
N ILE A 262 17.99 9.15 1.43
CA ILE A 262 18.62 8.08 0.65
C ILE A 262 19.95 8.56 0.07
N PRO A 263 21.02 7.74 0.11
CA PRO A 263 22.30 8.05 -0.54
C PRO A 263 22.16 8.25 -2.05
N GLU A 264 23.15 8.91 -2.67
CA GLU A 264 23.14 9.18 -4.11
C GLU A 264 23.09 7.88 -4.94
N GLU A 265 23.79 6.83 -4.53
CA GLU A 265 23.74 5.52 -5.18
C GLU A 265 22.32 4.95 -5.18
N GLY A 266 21.60 5.09 -4.06
CA GLY A 266 20.21 4.67 -3.93
C GLY A 266 19.26 5.51 -4.78
N ARG A 267 19.54 6.80 -4.95
CA ARG A 267 18.78 7.67 -5.86
C ARG A 267 18.96 7.25 -7.31
N MET A 268 20.21 7.05 -7.74
CA MET A 268 20.53 6.58 -9.09
C MET A 268 19.90 5.22 -9.37
N LEU A 269 19.94 4.30 -8.40
CA LEU A 269 19.25 3.02 -8.50
C LEU A 269 17.74 3.21 -8.68
N LEU A 270 17.10 4.03 -7.85
CA LEU A 270 15.66 4.26 -7.93
C LEU A 270 15.28 4.92 -9.26
N ALA A 271 16.08 5.87 -9.75
CA ALA A 271 15.94 6.50 -11.06
C ALA A 271 15.95 5.46 -12.19
N SER A 272 16.97 4.59 -12.18
CA SER A 272 17.11 3.48 -13.14
C SER A 272 15.89 2.55 -13.08
N LEU A 273 15.53 2.05 -11.89
CA LEU A 273 14.38 1.13 -11.73
C LEU A 273 13.04 1.74 -12.15
N LEU A 274 12.90 3.07 -12.05
CA LEU A 274 11.71 3.81 -12.48
C LEU A 274 11.75 4.24 -13.95
N GLY A 275 12.83 3.96 -14.67
CA GLY A 275 12.99 4.30 -16.08
C GLY A 275 13.17 5.80 -16.32
N ALA A 276 13.78 6.50 -15.36
CA ALA A 276 14.17 7.90 -15.49
C ALA A 276 15.37 8.08 -16.44
N ASP A 277 16.26 7.08 -16.49
CA ASP A 277 17.42 7.08 -17.37
C ASP A 277 17.09 6.42 -18.72
N GLU A 278 17.40 7.08 -19.84
CA GLU A 278 17.06 6.63 -21.20
C GLU A 278 17.89 5.43 -21.72
N THR A 279 18.81 4.89 -20.92
CA THR A 279 19.94 4.10 -21.44
C THR A 279 19.72 2.59 -21.54
N LEU A 280 18.79 2.00 -20.78
CA LEU A 280 18.44 0.57 -20.81
C LEU A 280 16.96 0.38 -20.44
N PRO A 281 16.24 -0.63 -20.95
CA PRO A 281 14.93 -0.98 -20.40
C PRO A 281 15.16 -1.52 -18.98
N PRO A 282 14.74 -0.82 -17.92
CA PRO A 282 14.94 -1.31 -16.57
C PRO A 282 14.16 -2.61 -16.38
N ALA A 283 14.71 -3.51 -15.56
CA ALA A 283 13.95 -4.66 -15.09
C ALA A 283 12.62 -4.13 -14.49
N PRO A 284 11.46 -4.70 -14.87
CA PRO A 284 10.18 -4.15 -14.47
C PRO A 284 10.02 -4.24 -12.96
N LEU A 285 10.10 -3.09 -12.29
CA LEU A 285 9.83 -2.98 -10.87
C LEU A 285 8.33 -3.12 -10.64
N THR A 286 7.95 -4.12 -9.87
CA THR A 286 6.55 -4.37 -9.50
C THR A 286 6.36 -4.08 -8.02
N LEU A 287 5.27 -3.39 -7.69
CA LEU A 287 4.84 -3.16 -6.31
C LEU A 287 3.62 -4.01 -6.00
N TYR A 288 3.75 -4.86 -4.98
CA TYR A 288 2.64 -5.59 -4.39
C TYR A 288 2.14 -4.85 -3.15
N ALA A 289 0.86 -4.47 -3.15
CA ALA A 289 0.22 -3.76 -2.05
C ALA A 289 -0.94 -4.57 -1.47
N ILE A 290 -0.96 -4.71 -0.15
CA ILE A 290 -1.94 -5.53 0.58
C ILE A 290 -2.57 -4.68 1.68
N THR A 291 -3.89 -4.75 1.82
CA THR A 291 -4.60 -4.12 2.95
C THR A 291 -5.45 -5.12 3.70
N GLY A 292 -5.68 -4.84 4.97
CA GLY A 292 -6.61 -5.58 5.80
C GLY A 292 -6.73 -5.01 7.19
N ASN A 293 -7.58 -5.64 7.99
CA ASN A 293 -7.87 -5.16 9.33
C ASN A 293 -7.03 -5.91 10.36
N PRO A 294 -6.35 -5.19 11.28
CA PRO A 294 -5.69 -5.81 12.41
C PRO A 294 -6.72 -6.28 13.45
N GLY A 295 -6.67 -7.56 13.82
CA GLY A 295 -7.55 -8.16 14.83
C GLY A 295 -6.82 -9.19 15.70
N GLN A 296 -7.49 -10.29 16.04
CA GLN A 296 -6.79 -11.44 16.62
C GLN A 296 -5.78 -12.04 15.62
N ALA A 297 -6.15 -12.08 14.34
CA ALA A 297 -5.29 -12.36 13.20
C ALA A 297 -5.46 -11.26 12.15
N PHE A 298 -4.58 -11.22 11.16
CA PHE A 298 -4.73 -10.29 10.05
C PHE A 298 -5.86 -10.77 9.13
N ASN A 299 -6.85 -9.91 8.88
CA ASN A 299 -7.91 -10.19 7.93
C ASN A 299 -7.63 -9.42 6.63
N MET A 300 -7.03 -10.10 5.65
CA MET A 300 -6.72 -9.52 4.35
C MET A 300 -8.01 -9.19 3.60
N GLN A 301 -8.13 -7.95 3.12
CA GLN A 301 -9.29 -7.46 2.38
C GLN A 301 -8.98 -7.27 0.90
N LEU A 302 -7.79 -6.77 0.56
CA LEU A 302 -7.40 -6.49 -0.80
C LEU A 302 -5.92 -6.82 -1.02
N PHE A 303 -5.63 -7.35 -2.20
CA PHE A 303 -4.28 -7.57 -2.71
C PHE A 303 -4.22 -7.07 -4.16
N ARG A 304 -3.29 -6.15 -4.43
CA ARG A 304 -3.09 -5.53 -5.75
C ARG A 304 -1.63 -5.55 -6.15
N GLU A 305 -1.42 -5.66 -7.45
CA GLU A 305 -0.12 -5.56 -8.11
C GLU A 305 -0.10 -4.28 -8.96
N PHE A 306 0.96 -3.50 -8.84
CA PHE A 306 1.22 -2.31 -9.64
C PHE A 306 2.53 -2.48 -10.40
N SER A 307 2.43 -2.75 -11.70
CA SER A 307 3.57 -3.00 -12.58
C SER A 307 3.87 -1.86 -13.57
N ARG A 308 2.98 -0.86 -13.68
CA ARG A 308 3.12 0.30 -14.58
C ARG A 308 3.86 1.48 -13.93
N LEU A 309 4.84 1.20 -13.06
CA LEU A 309 5.52 2.23 -12.27
C LEU A 309 6.30 3.23 -13.13
N HIS A 310 6.86 2.81 -14.27
CA HIS A 310 7.56 3.72 -15.21
C HIS A 310 6.63 4.76 -15.81
N ALA A 311 5.45 4.32 -16.28
CA ALA A 311 4.46 5.22 -16.84
C ALA A 311 3.94 6.20 -15.78
N LEU A 312 3.77 5.75 -14.53
CA LEU A 312 3.36 6.61 -13.41
C LEU A 312 4.46 7.60 -13.05
N TYR A 313 5.74 7.19 -13.10
CA TYR A 313 6.87 8.09 -12.83
C TYR A 313 7.00 9.17 -13.90
N ARG A 314 6.85 8.84 -15.18
CA ARG A 314 6.83 9.84 -16.27
C ARG A 314 5.70 10.85 -16.10
N LEU A 315 4.48 10.36 -15.86
CA LEU A 315 3.34 11.20 -15.56
C LEU A 315 3.59 12.12 -14.35
N TYR A 316 4.27 11.60 -13.32
CA TYR A 316 4.70 12.40 -12.18
C TYR A 316 5.69 13.51 -12.59
N GLN A 317 6.70 13.20 -13.40
CA GLN A 317 7.65 14.20 -13.90
C GLN A 317 6.94 15.31 -14.67
N ASP A 318 6.06 14.93 -15.59
CA ASP A 318 5.29 15.89 -16.38
C ASP A 318 4.35 16.75 -15.51
N TRP A 319 3.79 16.17 -14.46
CA TRP A 319 3.02 16.95 -13.49
C TRP A 319 3.85 17.99 -12.75
N LEU A 320 5.12 17.71 -12.47
CA LEU A 320 6.00 18.69 -11.82
C LEU A 320 6.28 19.89 -12.72
N GLU A 321 6.22 19.73 -14.05
CA GLU A 321 6.42 20.83 -15.01
C GLU A 321 5.22 21.78 -15.10
N VAL A 322 4.00 21.29 -14.81
CA VAL A 322 2.76 22.08 -14.94
C VAL A 322 2.28 22.71 -13.63
N VAL A 323 2.87 22.35 -12.49
CA VAL A 323 2.55 22.93 -11.17
C VAL A 323 3.50 24.11 -10.83
N PRO A 324 3.15 24.99 -9.87
CA PRO A 324 4.01 26.11 -9.49
C PRO A 324 5.43 25.69 -9.07
N ALA A 325 6.42 26.45 -9.53
CA ALA A 325 7.83 26.07 -9.48
C ALA A 325 8.50 26.16 -8.10
N GLU A 326 7.93 26.91 -7.13
CA GLU A 326 8.58 27.12 -5.82
C GLU A 326 8.73 25.82 -5.02
N ASN A 327 7.75 24.91 -5.12
CA ASN A 327 7.83 23.59 -4.49
C ASN A 327 6.90 22.59 -5.20
N PRO A 328 7.25 22.14 -6.43
CA PRO A 328 6.34 21.39 -7.29
C PRO A 328 5.94 20.04 -6.66
N GLN A 329 6.88 19.39 -5.96
CA GLN A 329 6.63 18.12 -5.28
C GLN A 329 5.61 18.25 -4.15
N GLN A 330 5.78 19.26 -3.29
CA GLN A 330 4.84 19.51 -2.19
C GLN A 330 3.47 19.99 -2.71
N THR A 331 3.45 20.78 -3.80
CA THR A 331 2.20 21.14 -4.47
C THR A 331 1.47 19.89 -4.95
N LEU A 332 2.15 18.98 -5.65
CA LEU A 332 1.54 17.76 -6.18
C LEU A 332 1.00 16.85 -5.04
N ILE A 333 1.76 16.71 -3.96
CA ILE A 333 1.28 16.02 -2.74
C ILE A 333 -0.02 16.66 -2.23
N ASN A 334 -0.08 18.00 -2.17
CA ASN A 334 -1.26 18.71 -1.68
C ASN A 334 -2.46 18.61 -2.64
N VAL A 335 -2.21 18.51 -3.96
CA VAL A 335 -3.24 18.22 -4.95
C VAL A 335 -3.96 16.91 -4.62
N PHE A 336 -3.25 15.84 -4.26
CA PHE A 336 -3.90 14.58 -3.88
C PHE A 336 -4.44 14.60 -2.43
N ARG A 337 -3.72 15.22 -1.50
CA ARG A 337 -4.10 15.27 -0.08
C ARG A 337 -5.47 15.90 0.16
N GLN A 338 -5.84 16.91 -0.65
CA GLN A 338 -7.04 17.72 -0.46
C GLN A 338 -8.37 16.95 -0.50
N PHE A 339 -8.42 15.77 -1.14
CA PHE A 339 -9.66 15.03 -1.44
C PHE A 339 -10.20 14.28 -0.22
N GLN A 340 -10.40 15.01 0.86
CA GLN A 340 -10.88 14.52 2.15
C GLN A 340 -11.85 15.52 2.77
N VAL A 341 -12.79 15.01 3.56
CA VAL A 341 -13.77 15.83 4.30
C VAL A 341 -13.73 15.45 5.76
N ARG A 342 -13.83 16.43 6.66
CA ARG A 342 -13.95 16.16 8.09
C ARG A 342 -15.39 15.76 8.42
N GLU A 343 -15.58 14.53 8.88
CA GLU A 343 -16.85 13.99 9.36
C GLU A 343 -16.71 13.68 10.85
N GLY A 344 -17.18 14.62 11.68
CA GLY A 344 -16.98 14.56 13.13
C GLY A 344 -15.50 14.60 13.52
N ASN A 345 -15.01 13.50 14.10
CA ASN A 345 -13.62 13.36 14.57
C ASN A 345 -12.70 12.65 13.57
N GLN A 346 -13.20 12.24 12.40
CA GLN A 346 -12.42 11.53 11.40
C GLN A 346 -12.46 12.25 10.05
N TYR A 347 -11.48 11.95 9.21
CA TYR A 347 -11.49 12.36 7.81
C TYR A 347 -12.07 11.24 6.95
N ASN A 348 -13.10 11.55 6.17
CA ASN A 348 -13.57 10.72 5.08
C ASN A 348 -12.69 10.99 3.85
N THR A 349 -11.96 9.97 3.41
CA THR A 349 -10.97 10.04 2.32
C THR A 349 -11.41 9.27 1.08
N LEU A 350 -12.70 8.92 0.98
CA LEU A 350 -13.24 8.09 -0.11
C LEU A 350 -13.01 8.71 -1.51
N TRP A 351 -13.06 10.04 -1.64
CA TRP A 351 -12.75 10.70 -2.91
C TRP A 351 -11.28 10.55 -3.28
N ARG A 352 -10.36 10.74 -2.32
CA ARG A 352 -8.93 10.50 -2.53
C ARG A 352 -8.65 9.07 -2.95
N GLU A 353 -9.31 8.09 -2.34
CA GLU A 353 -9.22 6.69 -2.73
C GLU A 353 -9.65 6.46 -4.18
N LYS A 354 -10.84 6.93 -4.56
CA LYS A 354 -11.35 6.73 -5.93
C LYS A 354 -10.48 7.41 -6.99
N ILE A 355 -9.99 8.62 -6.70
CA ILE A 355 -9.09 9.36 -7.59
C ILE A 355 -7.75 8.64 -7.70
N SER A 356 -7.17 8.22 -6.57
CA SER A 356 -5.89 7.51 -6.55
C SER A 356 -6.00 6.18 -7.29
N TRP A 357 -7.10 5.44 -7.11
CA TRP A 357 -7.35 4.21 -7.84
C TRP A 357 -7.40 4.43 -9.34
N ALA A 358 -8.22 5.38 -9.81
CA ALA A 358 -8.31 5.70 -11.23
C ALA A 358 -6.94 6.09 -11.82
N VAL A 359 -6.17 6.92 -11.13
CA VAL A 359 -4.84 7.33 -11.59
C VAL A 359 -3.85 6.16 -11.64
N LEU A 360 -3.82 5.30 -10.61
CA LEU A 360 -2.90 4.15 -10.57
C LEU A 360 -3.19 3.14 -11.70
N GLU A 361 -4.44 3.05 -12.15
CA GLU A 361 -4.88 2.18 -13.25
C GLU A 361 -4.91 2.89 -14.62
N PHE A 362 -4.61 4.19 -14.68
CA PHE A 362 -4.74 5.04 -15.87
C PHE A 362 -6.18 5.17 -16.41
N ASP A 363 -7.16 5.07 -15.53
CA ASP A 363 -8.59 5.30 -15.78
C ASP A 363 -8.98 6.78 -15.59
N ASP A 364 -10.26 7.12 -15.73
CA ASP A 364 -10.77 8.50 -15.66
C ASP A 364 -11.07 8.94 -14.19
N PRO A 365 -10.26 9.83 -13.57
CA PRO A 365 -10.50 10.28 -12.20
C PRO A 365 -11.54 11.41 -12.11
N LEU A 366 -11.90 12.04 -13.24
CA LEU A 366 -12.67 13.27 -13.27
C LEU A 366 -14.06 13.15 -12.64
N PRO A 367 -14.82 12.05 -12.80
CA PRO A 367 -16.10 11.89 -12.12
C PRO A 367 -16.00 11.97 -10.60
N SER A 368 -14.90 11.45 -10.02
CA SER A 368 -14.67 11.51 -8.57
C SER A 368 -14.27 12.91 -8.11
N VAL A 369 -13.55 13.67 -8.95
CA VAL A 369 -13.24 15.09 -8.70
C VAL A 369 -14.53 15.94 -8.77
N GLU A 370 -15.36 15.73 -9.78
CA GLU A 370 -16.67 16.40 -9.92
C GLU A 370 -17.56 16.09 -8.71
N ALA A 371 -17.66 14.82 -8.32
CA ALA A 371 -18.41 14.45 -7.12
C ALA A 371 -17.86 15.15 -5.86
N PHE A 372 -16.53 15.21 -5.67
CA PHE A 372 -15.94 15.91 -4.54
C PHE A 372 -16.30 17.40 -4.51
N LEU A 373 -16.21 18.09 -5.64
CA LEU A 373 -16.57 19.51 -5.73
C LEU A 373 -18.02 19.78 -5.29
N PHE A 374 -18.97 18.99 -5.78
CA PHE A 374 -20.39 19.24 -5.56
C PHE A 374 -20.97 18.61 -4.28
N GLU A 375 -20.40 17.50 -3.81
CA GLU A 375 -20.91 16.76 -2.65
C GLU A 375 -20.17 17.09 -1.37
N ALA A 376 -18.90 17.49 -1.47
CA ALA A 376 -18.07 17.89 -0.34
C ALA A 376 -17.86 19.40 -0.30
N ARG A 377 -17.08 19.96 -1.24
CA ARG A 377 -16.64 21.37 -1.18
C ARG A 377 -17.79 22.37 -1.18
N ALA A 378 -18.80 22.16 -2.02
CA ALA A 378 -19.98 23.03 -2.08
C ALA A 378 -20.85 23.01 -0.81
N LYS A 379 -20.65 22.04 0.10
CA LYS A 379 -21.37 21.95 1.39
C LYS A 379 -20.54 22.44 2.58
N GLU A 380 -19.26 22.69 2.40
CA GLU A 380 -18.39 23.21 3.46
C GLU A 380 -18.70 24.68 3.75
N LYS A 381 -18.61 25.08 5.03
CA LYS A 381 -18.96 26.46 5.46
C LYS A 381 -18.19 27.53 4.68
N ASN A 382 -16.91 27.30 4.41
CA ASN A 382 -16.00 28.27 3.77
C ASN A 382 -15.92 28.10 2.25
N LEU A 383 -16.70 27.18 1.66
CA LEU A 383 -16.75 26.90 0.21
C LEU A 383 -15.36 26.88 -0.45
N PRO A 384 -14.38 26.11 0.08
CA PRO A 384 -13.03 26.22 -0.43
C PRO A 384 -12.93 25.64 -1.85
N PRO A 385 -12.25 26.35 -2.76
CA PRO A 385 -11.95 25.81 -4.08
C PRO A 385 -10.91 24.69 -4.00
N LEU A 386 -10.64 24.04 -5.13
CA LEU A 386 -9.54 23.11 -5.27
C LEU A 386 -8.19 23.82 -5.02
N PHE A 387 -7.27 23.06 -4.44
CA PHE A 387 -5.91 23.48 -4.17
C PHE A 387 -5.20 23.98 -5.44
N GLN A 388 -4.34 24.99 -5.31
CA GLN A 388 -3.60 25.54 -6.44
C GLN A 388 -2.76 24.46 -7.14
N GLY A 389 -2.80 24.43 -8.48
CA GLY A 389 -2.14 23.40 -9.29
C GLY A 389 -3.04 22.20 -9.64
N THR A 390 -4.16 21.99 -8.94
CA THR A 390 -5.06 20.84 -9.22
C THR A 390 -5.59 20.84 -10.64
N GLU A 391 -6.06 21.99 -11.14
CA GLU A 391 -6.57 22.09 -12.51
C GLU A 391 -5.47 21.85 -13.55
N ALA A 392 -4.22 22.21 -13.28
CA ALA A 392 -3.10 21.96 -14.19
C ALA A 392 -2.83 20.46 -14.29
N VAL A 393 -2.73 19.78 -13.14
CA VAL A 393 -2.58 18.32 -13.04
C VAL A 393 -3.71 17.58 -13.77
N LEU A 394 -4.97 17.98 -13.54
CA LEU A 394 -6.12 17.35 -14.18
C LEU A 394 -6.22 17.64 -15.68
N SER A 395 -5.89 18.86 -16.11
CA SER A 395 -5.90 19.21 -17.54
C SER A 395 -4.81 18.46 -18.30
N TYR A 396 -3.63 18.31 -17.69
CA TYR A 396 -2.55 17.49 -18.23
C TYR A 396 -2.97 16.03 -18.35
N TYR A 397 -3.55 15.46 -17.28
CA TYR A 397 -4.05 14.08 -17.31
C TYR A 397 -5.14 13.86 -18.37
N ALA A 398 -6.08 14.80 -18.49
CA ALA A 398 -7.13 14.74 -19.50
C ALA A 398 -6.56 14.77 -20.93
N LYS A 399 -5.53 15.58 -21.17
CA LYS A 399 -4.85 15.66 -22.47
C LYS A 399 -4.08 14.37 -22.78
N GLU A 400 -3.15 14.00 -21.91
CA GLU A 400 -2.15 12.97 -22.23
C GLU A 400 -2.66 11.54 -22.01
N VAL A 401 -3.47 11.32 -20.97
CA VAL A 401 -3.97 9.97 -20.61
C VAL A 401 -5.36 9.73 -21.19
N LEU A 402 -6.26 10.71 -21.13
CA LEU A 402 -7.64 10.57 -21.64
C LEU A 402 -7.82 11.03 -23.09
N HIS A 403 -6.74 11.51 -23.71
CA HIS A 403 -6.68 11.96 -25.10
C HIS A 403 -7.71 13.03 -25.45
N VAL A 404 -7.97 13.96 -24.53
CA VAL A 404 -8.81 15.13 -24.77
C VAL A 404 -8.02 16.17 -25.55
N ASP A 405 -8.60 16.66 -26.64
CA ASP A 405 -7.98 17.69 -27.48
C ASP A 405 -7.64 18.97 -26.68
N GLU A 406 -6.43 19.49 -26.90
CA GLU A 406 -5.91 20.63 -26.14
C GLU A 406 -6.72 21.92 -26.39
N ASN A 407 -7.21 22.13 -27.62
CA ASN A 407 -8.03 23.30 -27.93
C ASN A 407 -9.40 23.20 -27.26
N LEU A 408 -9.99 22.00 -27.22
CA LEU A 408 -11.21 21.75 -26.47
C LEU A 408 -11.00 22.01 -24.96
N LEU A 409 -9.88 21.57 -24.37
CA LEU A 409 -9.56 21.86 -22.97
C LEU A 409 -9.46 23.38 -22.69
N LYS A 410 -8.82 24.15 -23.60
CA LYS A 410 -8.75 25.61 -23.49
C LYS A 410 -10.14 26.25 -23.52
N VAL A 411 -11.00 25.80 -24.43
CA VAL A 411 -12.40 26.28 -24.53
C VAL A 411 -13.19 25.94 -23.26
N LEU A 412 -13.12 24.68 -22.79
CA LEU A 412 -13.82 24.22 -21.59
C LEU A 412 -13.37 24.99 -20.34
N LYS A 413 -12.06 25.21 -20.19
CA LYS A 413 -11.50 25.97 -19.08
C LYS A 413 -11.95 27.43 -19.12
N GLY A 414 -11.81 28.08 -20.28
CA GLY A 414 -12.21 29.48 -20.46
C GLY A 414 -13.69 29.69 -20.20
N PHE A 415 -14.55 28.92 -20.87
CA PHE A 415 -16.00 29.01 -20.69
C PHE A 415 -16.43 28.59 -19.28
N GLY A 416 -15.84 27.54 -18.72
CA GLY A 416 -16.11 27.11 -17.35
C GLY A 416 -15.80 28.21 -16.33
N TYR A 417 -14.68 28.92 -16.47
CA TYR A 417 -14.38 30.05 -15.60
C TYR A 417 -15.42 31.16 -15.68
N THR A 418 -15.78 31.61 -16.88
CA THR A 418 -16.83 32.61 -17.09
C THR A 418 -18.15 32.15 -16.50
N LEU A 419 -18.58 30.92 -16.80
CA LEU A 419 -19.81 30.33 -16.27
C LEU A 419 -19.84 30.34 -14.75
N GLY A 420 -18.79 29.84 -14.08
CA GLY A 420 -18.76 29.78 -12.63
C GLY A 420 -18.73 31.16 -11.96
N THR A 421 -18.01 32.12 -12.53
CA THR A 421 -17.94 33.49 -12.02
C THR A 421 -19.28 34.22 -12.17
N GLU A 422 -19.90 34.17 -13.34
CA GLU A 422 -21.21 34.81 -13.55
C GLU A 422 -22.32 34.11 -12.77
N ALA A 423 -22.28 32.78 -12.65
CA ALA A 423 -23.22 32.06 -11.79
C ALA A 423 -23.09 32.47 -10.32
N GLN A 424 -21.89 32.83 -9.84
CA GLN A 424 -21.71 33.32 -8.48
C GLN A 424 -22.27 34.74 -8.31
N LYS A 425 -22.01 35.64 -9.27
CA LYS A 425 -22.55 37.02 -9.24
C LYS A 425 -24.07 37.04 -9.28
N SER A 426 -24.68 36.19 -10.10
CA SER A 426 -26.14 36.10 -10.24
C SER A 426 -26.79 35.19 -9.19
N ASN A 427 -26.02 34.59 -8.27
CA ASN A 427 -26.48 33.63 -7.26
C ASN A 427 -27.24 32.42 -7.86
N GLU A 428 -26.77 31.94 -9.01
CA GLU A 428 -27.39 30.90 -9.83
C GLU A 428 -26.68 29.54 -9.72
N MET A 429 -26.35 29.11 -8.49
CA MET A 429 -25.69 27.81 -8.26
C MET A 429 -26.50 26.63 -8.82
N GLY A 430 -27.84 26.77 -8.91
CA GLY A 430 -28.73 25.77 -9.48
C GLY A 430 -28.39 25.38 -10.91
N LEU A 431 -27.86 26.31 -11.72
CA LEU A 431 -27.41 26.01 -13.09
C LEU A 431 -26.23 25.06 -13.12
N LEU A 432 -25.31 25.17 -12.16
CA LEU A 432 -24.16 24.26 -12.06
C LEU A 432 -24.61 22.84 -11.66
N TYR A 433 -25.59 22.73 -10.77
CA TYR A 433 -26.19 21.43 -10.43
C TYR A 433 -26.97 20.83 -11.60
N ALA A 434 -27.71 21.64 -12.36
CA ALA A 434 -28.39 21.19 -13.57
C ALA A 434 -27.37 20.66 -14.60
N LEU A 435 -26.25 21.38 -14.79
CA LEU A 435 -25.17 20.97 -15.68
C LEU A 435 -24.61 19.61 -15.30
N ARG A 436 -24.26 19.41 -14.02
CA ARG A 436 -23.77 18.13 -13.51
C ARG A 436 -24.78 17.00 -13.74
N ASN A 437 -26.05 17.26 -13.45
CA ASN A 437 -27.11 16.25 -13.41
C ASN A 437 -27.69 15.88 -14.77
N ALA A 438 -27.30 16.55 -15.86
CA ALA A 438 -27.73 16.20 -17.21
C ALA A 438 -27.37 14.74 -17.53
N LYS A 439 -28.38 13.95 -17.91
CA LYS A 439 -28.29 12.49 -18.07
C LYS A 439 -27.99 12.04 -19.48
N ASN A 440 -28.29 12.90 -20.46
CA ASN A 440 -28.05 12.65 -21.87
C ASN A 440 -27.61 13.96 -22.57
N LEU A 441 -27.21 13.85 -23.83
CA LEU A 441 -26.71 14.97 -24.63
C LEU A 441 -27.77 16.06 -24.84
N GLU A 442 -29.03 15.71 -25.03
CA GLU A 442 -30.12 16.68 -25.24
C GLU A 442 -30.36 17.54 -23.98
N GLU A 443 -30.43 16.91 -22.80
CA GLU A 443 -30.51 17.61 -21.52
C GLU A 443 -29.30 18.53 -21.31
N PHE A 444 -28.10 18.07 -21.66
CA PHE A 444 -26.89 18.88 -21.55
C PHE A 444 -26.96 20.14 -22.41
N LEU A 445 -27.36 20.02 -23.68
CA LEU A 445 -27.51 21.17 -24.59
C LEU A 445 -28.61 22.12 -24.15
N ARG A 446 -29.72 21.61 -23.61
CA ARG A 446 -30.76 22.43 -23.01
C ARG A 446 -30.24 23.23 -21.81
N VAL A 447 -29.44 22.62 -20.94
CA VAL A 447 -28.83 23.34 -19.81
C VAL A 447 -27.85 24.42 -20.31
N LEU A 448 -27.07 24.16 -21.36
CA LEU A 448 -26.20 25.19 -21.95
C LEU A 448 -27.01 26.38 -22.49
N ASN A 449 -28.16 26.10 -23.10
CA ASN A 449 -29.09 27.13 -23.58
C ASN A 449 -29.67 27.94 -22.40
N ASP A 450 -30.14 27.28 -21.34
CA ASP A 450 -30.63 27.94 -20.13
C ASP A 450 -29.55 28.83 -19.48
N ILE A 451 -28.30 28.35 -19.46
CA ILE A 451 -27.13 29.11 -19.00
C ILE A 451 -26.93 30.38 -19.84
N GLN A 452 -27.00 30.28 -21.17
CA GLN A 452 -26.82 31.41 -22.06
C GLN A 452 -27.88 32.49 -21.83
N PHE A 453 -29.14 32.11 -21.64
CA PHE A 453 -30.21 33.09 -21.42
C PHE A 453 -30.20 33.69 -20.02
N ARG A 454 -29.98 32.89 -18.98
CA ARG A 454 -30.08 33.36 -17.59
C ARG A 454 -28.86 34.13 -17.11
N LEU A 455 -27.67 33.79 -17.63
CA LEU A 455 -26.42 34.47 -17.28
C LEU A 455 -25.96 35.45 -18.35
N GLU A 456 -26.66 35.55 -19.48
CA GLU A 456 -26.32 36.41 -20.62
C GLU A 456 -24.89 36.17 -21.17
N ILE A 457 -24.38 34.94 -21.05
CA ILE A 457 -23.07 34.54 -21.55
C ILE A 457 -23.18 33.76 -22.86
N THR A 458 -22.23 33.94 -23.78
CA THR A 458 -22.22 33.20 -25.05
C THR A 458 -21.62 31.81 -24.87
N VAL A 459 -22.35 30.76 -25.27
CA VAL A 459 -21.82 29.39 -25.32
C VAL A 459 -20.93 29.23 -26.56
N PRO A 460 -19.67 28.79 -26.42
CA PRO A 460 -18.80 28.54 -27.57
C PRO A 460 -19.37 27.47 -28.52
N GLU A 461 -19.33 27.74 -29.83
CA GLU A 461 -19.83 26.85 -30.89
C GLU A 461 -19.26 25.43 -30.79
N ARG A 462 -17.96 25.32 -30.46
CA ARG A 462 -17.28 24.03 -30.28
C ARG A 462 -17.90 23.11 -29.22
N LEU A 463 -18.69 23.65 -28.28
CA LEU A 463 -19.39 22.85 -27.26
C LEU A 463 -20.75 22.32 -27.75
N VAL A 464 -21.26 22.83 -28.87
CA VAL A 464 -22.52 22.41 -29.49
C VAL A 464 -22.31 21.65 -30.81
N GLU A 465 -21.07 21.58 -31.31
CA GLU A 465 -20.69 20.76 -32.46
C GLU A 465 -20.72 19.25 -32.11
N ILE A 466 -21.80 18.56 -32.49
CA ILE A 466 -21.99 17.13 -32.24
C ILE A 466 -21.40 16.32 -33.41
N GLY A 467 -20.36 15.56 -33.12
CA GLY A 467 -19.81 14.54 -34.01
C GLY A 467 -20.49 13.18 -33.86
N GLN A 468 -20.00 12.18 -34.60
CA GLN A 468 -20.53 10.82 -34.53
C GLN A 468 -20.38 10.21 -33.12
N GLY A 469 -21.41 9.47 -32.69
CA GLY A 469 -21.40 8.71 -31.44
C GLY A 469 -21.48 9.56 -30.16
N GLU A 470 -22.28 10.64 -30.18
CA GLU A 470 -22.44 11.59 -29.06
C GLU A 470 -21.10 12.16 -28.57
N ARG A 471 -20.24 12.55 -29.51
CA ARG A 471 -18.94 13.15 -29.21
C ARG A 471 -18.97 14.64 -29.50
N ILE A 472 -18.34 15.42 -28.63
CA ILE A 472 -18.13 16.86 -28.82
C ILE A 472 -16.63 17.05 -29.06
N ALA A 473 -16.28 17.59 -30.23
CA ALA A 473 -14.89 17.75 -30.69
C ALA A 473 -14.02 16.49 -30.45
N GLY A 474 -14.56 15.32 -30.80
CA GLY A 474 -13.87 14.03 -30.70
C GLY A 474 -13.86 13.39 -29.30
N SER A 475 -14.28 14.09 -28.24
CA SER A 475 -14.37 13.56 -26.87
C SER A 475 -15.78 13.08 -26.53
N PRO A 476 -15.96 12.03 -25.70
CA PRO A 476 -17.29 11.64 -25.21
C PRO A 476 -17.99 12.83 -24.51
N TRP A 477 -19.25 13.10 -24.85
CA TRP A 477 -19.98 14.24 -24.28
C TRP A 477 -19.98 14.24 -22.75
N LEU A 478 -20.06 13.06 -22.13
CA LEU A 478 -20.04 12.90 -20.67
C LEU A 478 -18.74 13.46 -20.07
N ARG A 479 -17.59 13.25 -20.73
CA ARG A 479 -16.30 13.79 -20.30
C ARG A 479 -16.25 15.31 -20.47
N VAL A 480 -16.77 15.82 -21.58
CA VAL A 480 -16.88 17.25 -21.84
C VAL A 480 -17.74 17.93 -20.77
N LYS A 481 -18.89 17.35 -20.42
CA LYS A 481 -19.75 17.80 -19.31
C LYS A 481 -19.00 17.79 -17.99
N THR A 482 -18.38 16.68 -17.61
CA THR A 482 -17.67 16.55 -16.33
C THR A 482 -16.54 17.56 -16.20
N LEU A 483 -15.73 17.77 -17.25
CA LEU A 483 -14.69 18.80 -17.26
C LEU A 483 -15.26 20.20 -17.11
N LEU A 484 -16.32 20.53 -17.86
CA LEU A 484 -16.98 21.83 -17.76
C LEU A 484 -17.55 22.06 -16.35
N SER A 485 -18.21 21.06 -15.77
CA SER A 485 -18.70 21.10 -14.38
C SER A 485 -17.59 21.35 -13.38
N ILE A 486 -16.43 20.70 -13.54
CA ILE A 486 -15.27 20.88 -12.65
C ILE A 486 -14.76 22.32 -12.73
N TYR A 487 -14.48 22.83 -13.92
CA TYR A 487 -13.97 24.20 -14.10
C TYR A 487 -14.97 25.24 -13.60
N ALA A 488 -16.25 25.06 -13.92
CA ALA A 488 -17.31 25.99 -13.52
C ALA A 488 -17.54 26.00 -12.01
N MET A 489 -17.71 24.83 -11.37
CA MET A 489 -17.91 24.76 -9.92
C MET A 489 -16.68 25.26 -9.17
N ASN A 490 -15.47 24.92 -9.63
CA ASN A 490 -14.26 25.41 -8.99
C ASN A 490 -14.12 26.95 -9.10
N SER A 491 -14.47 27.53 -10.25
CA SER A 491 -14.51 29.00 -10.44
C SER A 491 -15.53 29.68 -9.52
N TYR A 492 -16.73 29.10 -9.42
CA TYR A 492 -17.79 29.58 -8.52
C TYR A 492 -17.31 29.64 -7.06
N LEU A 493 -16.66 28.56 -6.58
CA LEU A 493 -16.11 28.49 -5.22
C LEU A 493 -14.98 29.52 -5.00
N ARG A 494 -14.13 29.76 -6.01
CA ARG A 494 -13.10 30.82 -5.95
C ARG A 494 -13.72 32.21 -5.82
N ALA A 495 -14.72 32.52 -6.64
CA ALA A 495 -15.42 33.80 -6.62
C ALA A 495 -16.12 34.03 -5.27
N ALA A 496 -16.79 33.00 -4.73
CA ALA A 496 -17.45 33.06 -3.43
C ALA A 496 -16.49 33.29 -2.26
N ARG A 497 -15.24 32.82 -2.37
CA ARG A 497 -14.19 33.11 -1.38
C ARG A 497 -13.70 34.56 -1.49
N GLY A 498 -13.49 35.07 -2.70
CA GLY A 498 -13.09 36.45 -2.95
C GLY A 498 -14.06 37.45 -2.33
N SER A 499 -15.37 37.29 -2.58
CA SER A 499 -16.41 38.18 -2.05
C SER A 499 -16.49 38.19 -0.51
N ARG A 500 -16.17 37.09 0.15
CA ARG A 500 -16.16 37.01 1.63
C ARG A 500 -14.95 37.66 2.28
N THR A 501 -13.83 37.77 1.56
CA THR A 501 -12.61 38.40 2.10
C THR A 501 -12.74 39.92 2.12
N GLU A 502 -13.60 40.49 1.27
CA GLU A 502 -13.95 41.91 1.27
C GLU A 502 -14.94 42.27 2.40
N GLU A 503 -15.75 41.31 2.87
CA GLU A 503 -16.69 41.49 3.98
C GLU A 503 -16.15 41.04 5.36
N GLY A 504 -15.02 40.34 5.42
CA GLY A 504 -14.45 39.78 6.65
C GLY A 504 -12.93 39.79 6.66
N GLY A 505 -12.34 40.81 7.27
CA GLY A 505 -10.89 40.95 7.41
C GLY A 505 -10.21 39.78 8.14
N ASN A 506 -9.08 39.35 7.56
CA ASN A 506 -7.95 38.61 8.13
C ASN A 506 -8.22 37.58 9.26
N VAL A 507 -8.21 36.30 8.91
CA VAL A 507 -7.58 35.26 9.75
C VAL A 507 -6.87 34.25 8.84
N TYR A 508 -5.54 34.30 8.82
CA TYR A 508 -4.69 33.24 8.27
C TYR A 508 -4.76 32.02 9.20
N GLU A 509 -5.26 30.89 8.71
CA GLU A 509 -5.06 29.59 9.38
C GLU A 509 -3.66 29.07 9.02
N GLN A 510 -2.78 29.01 10.02
CA GLN A 510 -1.53 28.25 9.95
C GLN A 510 -1.83 26.74 9.82
N PRO A 511 -0.98 25.97 9.11
CA PRO A 511 -1.09 24.52 9.09
C PRO A 511 -0.77 23.96 10.48
N ALA A 512 -1.72 23.21 11.05
CA ALA A 512 -1.51 22.51 12.31
C ALA A 512 -0.42 21.43 12.15
N THR A 513 0.72 21.66 12.80
CA THR A 513 1.70 20.65 13.17
C THR A 513 1.21 19.88 14.41
N GLU A 514 1.03 18.57 14.24
CA GLU A 514 1.37 17.42 15.13
C GLU A 514 0.46 16.21 14.85
#